data_AF-A0A444J8W4-F1
#
_entry.id   AF-A0A444J8W4-F1
#
_cell.length_a   1.000
_cell.length_b   1.000
_cell.length_c   1.000
_cell.angle_alpha   90.00
_cell.angle_beta   90.00
_cell.angle_gamma   90.00
#
_symmetry.space_group_name_H-M   'P 1'
#
loop_
_entity.id
_entity.type
_entity.pdbx_description
1 polymer ?
#
loop_
_entity_poly.entity_id
_entity_poly.type
_entity_poly.pdbx_seq_one_letter_code
_entity_poly.pdbx_strand_id
1 'polypeptide(L)' 'HLRRIMKSIHTTCIDAAQEYGLQKNYLAGANIAGFVKVVNAMLDQGLV' A
#
# COMPACT_ATOMS: atom_id res chain seq x y z
N HIS A 1 -20.78 -3.29 0.90
CA HIS A 1 -19.79 -2.24 0.57
C HIS A 1 -18.49 -2.42 1.35
N LEU A 2 -18.50 -2.27 2.69
CA LEU A 2 -17.30 -2.37 3.56
C LEU A 2 -16.44 -3.62 3.34
N ARG A 3 -17.07 -4.80 3.21
CA ARG A 3 -16.36 -6.07 2.91
C ARG A 3 -15.45 -5.99 1.69
N ARG A 4 -15.83 -5.25 0.64
CA ARG A 4 -15.01 -5.07 -0.56
C ARG A 4 -13.81 -4.17 -0.29
N ILE A 5 -14.01 -3.09 0.47
CA ILE A 5 -12.92 -2.20 0.92
C ILE A 5 -11.90 -3.00 1.73
N MET A 6 -12.36 -3.78 2.72
CA MET A 6 -11.46 -4.57 3.55
C MET A 6 -10.68 -5.63 2.76
N LYS A 7 -11.32 -6.27 1.76
CA LYS A 7 -10.60 -7.18 0.84
C LYS A 7 -9.52 -6.45 0.04
N SER A 8 -9.84 -5.26 -0.47
CA SER A 8 -8.86 -4.44 -1.20
C SER A 8 -7.67 -4.07 -0.31
N ILE A 9 -7.92 -3.61 0.93
CA ILE A 9 -6.86 -3.27 1.89
C ILE A 9 -5.97 -4.49 2.14
N HIS A 10 -6.58 -5.66 2.39
CA HIS A 10 -5.83 -6.89 2.61
C HIS A 10 -4.92 -7.25 1.44
N THR A 11 -5.47 -7.28 0.21
CA THR A 11 -4.71 -7.54 -1.01
C THR A 11 -3.56 -6.54 -1.18
N THR A 12 -3.82 -5.25 -1.00
CA THR A 12 -2.79 -4.22 -1.11
C THR A 12 -1.65 -4.41 -0.09
N CYS A 13 -1.95 -4.77 1.16
CA CYS A 13 -0.91 -5.01 2.17
C CYS A 13 -0.05 -6.24 1.83
N ILE A 14 -0.65 -7.36 1.40
CA ILE A 14 0.10 -8.58 1.10
C ILE A 14 0.97 -8.43 -0.16
N ASP A 15 0.45 -7.75 -1.19
CA ASP A 15 1.17 -7.53 -2.44
C ASP A 15 2.38 -6.62 -2.21
N ALA A 16 2.21 -5.50 -1.50
CA ALA A 16 3.30 -4.59 -1.17
C ALA A 16 4.36 -5.26 -0.27
N ALA A 17 3.94 -6.06 0.70
CA ALA A 17 4.88 -6.82 1.53
C ALA A 17 5.68 -7.82 0.70
N GLN A 18 5.04 -8.50 -0.27
CA GLN A 18 5.70 -9.46 -1.15
C GLN A 18 6.69 -8.79 -2.11
N GLU A 19 6.34 -7.66 -2.71
CA GLU A 19 7.18 -6.89 -3.63
C GLU A 19 8.53 -6.51 -2.99
N TYR A 20 8.52 -6.19 -1.70
CA TYR A 20 9.71 -5.79 -0.95
C TYR A 20 10.36 -6.95 -0.16
N GLY A 21 9.99 -8.20 -0.45
CA GLY A 21 10.60 -9.38 0.18
C GLY A 21 10.22 -9.59 1.66
N LEU A 22 9.21 -8.90 2.16
CA LEU A 22 8.71 -8.95 3.54
C LEU A 22 7.40 -9.76 3.64
N GLN A 23 7.29 -10.85 2.89
CA GLN A 23 6.06 -11.66 2.80
C GLN A 23 5.46 -11.96 4.17
N LYS A 24 4.13 -11.86 4.27
CA LYS A 24 3.33 -12.03 5.51
C LYS A 24 3.53 -10.95 6.58
N ASN A 25 4.40 -9.96 6.39
CA ASN A 25 4.50 -8.80 7.28
C ASN A 25 3.44 -7.76 6.95
N TYR A 26 2.28 -7.88 7.59
CA TYR A 26 1.12 -7.02 7.33
C TYR A 26 1.37 -5.54 7.70
N LEU A 27 2.14 -5.30 8.75
CA LEU A 27 2.49 -3.95 9.20
C LEU A 27 3.41 -3.26 8.18
N ALA A 28 4.45 -3.95 7.71
CA ALA A 28 5.33 -3.44 6.68
C ALA A 28 4.55 -3.18 5.38
N GLY A 29 3.74 -4.14 4.93
CA GLY A 29 2.92 -4.01 3.73
C GLY A 29 1.97 -2.80 3.78
N ALA A 30 1.30 -2.59 4.91
CA ALA A 30 0.41 -1.44 5.10
C ALA A 30 1.17 -0.10 5.00
N ASN A 31 2.33 -0.01 5.67
CA ASN A 31 3.15 1.20 5.65
C ASN A 31 3.72 1.49 4.26
N ILE A 32 4.24 0.47 3.57
CA ILE A 32 4.79 0.59 2.22
C ILE A 32 3.70 1.05 1.24
N ALA A 33 2.56 0.35 1.22
CA ALA A 33 1.47 0.69 0.30
C ALA A 33 0.91 2.09 0.54
N GLY A 34 0.74 2.48 1.82
CA GLY A 34 0.31 3.83 2.18
C GLY A 34 1.29 4.90 1.73
N PHE A 35 2.59 4.66 1.96
CA PHE A 35 3.66 5.59 1.57
C PHE A 35 3.78 5.75 0.06
N VAL A 36 3.87 4.65 -0.70
CA VAL A 36 3.96 4.66 -2.17
C VAL A 36 2.79 5.41 -2.80
N LYS A 37 1.57 5.20 -2.30
CA LYS A 37 0.38 5.90 -2.79
C LYS A 37 0.49 7.42 -2.64
N VAL A 38 0.98 7.89 -1.48
CA VAL A 38 1.15 9.32 -1.21
C VAL A 38 2.30 9.91 -2.02
N VAL A 39 3.44 9.22 -2.09
CA VAL A 39 4.60 9.69 -2.88
C VAL A 39 4.26 9.79 -4.36
N ASN A 40 3.56 8.82 -4.94
CA ASN A 40 3.12 8.90 -6.34
C ASN A 40 2.23 10.12 -6.56
N ALA A 41 1.27 10.36 -5.66
CA ALA A 41 0.40 11.54 -5.76
C ALA A 41 1.17 12.88 -5.59
N MET A 42 2.22 12.90 -4.76
CA MET A 42 3.11 14.06 -4.61
C MET A 42 3.96 14.29 -5.87
N LEU A 43 4.52 13.23 -6.45
CA LEU A 43 5.29 13.31 -7.70
C LEU A 43 4.44 13.78 -8.87
N ASP A 44 3.20 13.29 -8.97
CA ASP A 44 2.23 13.70 -10.01
C ASP A 44 1.85 15.18 -9.89
N GLN A 45 1.79 15.71 -8.66
CA GLN A 45 1.52 17.13 -8.40
C GLN A 45 2.76 18.02 -8.60
N GLY A 46 3.95 17.43 -8.67
CA GLY A 46 5.23 18.14 -8.76
C GLY A 46 5.67 18.77 -7.44
N LEU A 47 6.71 19.61 -7.50
CA LEU A 47 7.09 20.48 -6.38
C LEU A 47 6.06 21.60 -6.26
N VAL A 48 5.25 21.56 -5.19
CA VAL A 48 4.41 22.67 -4.72
C VAL A 48 5.18 23.57 -3.76
#